data_AF-A0A1I4FC34-F1
#
_entry.id   AF-A0A1I4FC34-F1
#
_cell.length_a   1.000
_cell.length_b   1.000
_cell.length_c   1.000
_cell.angle_alpha   90.00
_cell.angle_beta   90.00
_cell.angle_gamma   90.00
#
_symmetry.space_group_name_H-M   'P 1'
#
loop_
_entity.id
_entity.type
_entity.pdbx_description
1 polymer ?
#
loop_
_entity_poly.entity_id
_entity_poly.type
_entity_poly.pdbx_seq_one_letter_code
_entity_poly.pdbx_strand_id
1 'polypeptide(L)'
;MSMKKAMMALMLGGLLAAPMAFASVDRNTLQAESIRSQQAEIRSGVEARTGRYKDLSADTRSQLLSKQGEVLRLLEGKQTTDDLNEAQKTEVFNALEWIEAAINRTDDERLVCERRQILGSTRRERVCKTVAQMREERDAARNRMDVRGACVDCKSD
;
A
#
# COMPACT_ATOMS: atom_id res chain seq x y z
N MET A 1 5.23 -4.63 -65.81
CA MET A 1 6.23 -4.69 -66.90
C MET A 1 7.46 -3.90 -66.42
N SER A 2 8.33 -4.51 -65.63
CA SER A 2 9.47 -5.37 -65.99
C SER A 2 10.78 -4.59 -66.17
N MET A 3 11.85 -5.19 -65.63
CA MET A 3 13.28 -4.88 -65.70
C MET A 3 13.75 -3.80 -64.72
N LYS A 4 14.67 -4.10 -63.80
CA LYS A 4 15.98 -4.68 -64.11
C LYS A 4 16.39 -5.77 -63.13
N LYS A 5 16.83 -6.88 -63.73
CA LYS A 5 17.52 -8.01 -63.11
C LYS A 5 18.88 -7.54 -62.59
N ALA A 6 19.24 -7.92 -61.37
CA ALA A 6 20.62 -8.02 -60.97
C ALA A 6 20.80 -9.27 -60.08
N MET A 7 21.40 -10.28 -60.73
CA MET A 7 22.34 -11.26 -60.18
C MET A 7 22.04 -11.94 -58.84
N MET A 8 21.45 -13.12 -59.01
CA MET A 8 21.68 -14.33 -58.24
C MET A 8 23.17 -14.73 -58.25
N ALA A 9 23.80 -14.89 -57.09
CA ALA A 9 24.88 -15.87 -56.86
C ALA A 9 25.19 -16.02 -55.35
N LEU A 10 24.66 -17.13 -54.82
CA LEU A 10 25.05 -17.89 -53.64
C LEU A 10 26.52 -17.73 -53.21
N MET A 11 26.77 -17.30 -51.97
CA MET A 11 27.96 -17.71 -51.22
C MET A 11 27.60 -17.96 -49.75
N LEU A 12 28.07 -19.12 -49.32
CA LEU A 12 27.85 -19.84 -48.07
C LEU A 12 28.54 -19.14 -46.89
N GLY A 13 27.80 -18.88 -45.81
CA GLY A 13 28.35 -18.35 -44.57
C GLY A 13 27.33 -18.48 -43.44
N GLY A 14 27.39 -19.59 -42.71
CA GLY A 14 26.49 -19.91 -41.61
C GLY A 14 26.47 -18.82 -40.55
N LEU A 15 25.30 -18.23 -40.33
CA LEU A 15 25.02 -17.43 -39.16
C LEU A 15 24.18 -18.28 -38.22
N LEU A 16 24.77 -18.58 -37.08
CA LEU A 16 24.26 -19.44 -36.03
C LEU A 16 22.80 -19.12 -35.69
N ALA A 17 21.94 -20.14 -35.80
CA ALA A 17 20.70 -20.19 -35.04
C ALA A 17 21.10 -20.27 -33.56
N ALA A 18 21.15 -19.13 -32.88
CA ALA A 18 21.22 -19.10 -31.43
C ALA A 18 19.89 -19.70 -30.91
N PRO A 19 19.91 -20.78 -30.11
CA PRO A 19 18.74 -21.13 -29.34
C PRO A 19 18.52 -19.97 -28.37
N MET A 20 17.43 -19.22 -28.56
CA MET A 20 16.88 -18.40 -27.50
C MET A 20 16.42 -19.37 -26.41
N ALA A 21 17.34 -19.71 -25.50
CA ALA A 21 17.02 -20.35 -24.25
C ALA A 21 16.22 -19.32 -23.44
N PHE A 22 14.89 -19.34 -23.60
CA PHE A 22 14.03 -18.80 -22.57
C PHE A 22 14.26 -19.69 -21.34
N ALA A 23 15.08 -19.21 -20.42
CA ALA A 23 15.17 -19.78 -19.09
C ALA A 23 13.73 -19.83 -18.56
N SER A 24 13.22 -21.03 -18.33
CA SER A 24 11.94 -21.23 -17.64
C SER A 24 12.15 -20.68 -16.23
N VAL A 25 11.77 -19.42 -16.03
CA VAL A 25 11.80 -18.84 -14.70
C VAL A 25 10.83 -19.65 -13.87
N ASP A 26 11.39 -20.37 -12.90
CA ASP A 26 10.63 -21.23 -12.02
C ASP A 26 9.58 -20.38 -11.29
N ARG A 27 8.30 -20.78 -11.36
CA ARG A 27 7.20 -19.97 -10.81
C ARG A 27 7.35 -19.71 -9.30
N ASN A 28 8.11 -20.53 -8.59
CA ASN A 28 8.36 -20.39 -7.16
C ASN A 28 9.54 -19.42 -6.88
N THR A 29 10.51 -19.29 -7.80
CA THR A 29 11.49 -18.16 -7.78
C THR A 29 10.80 -16.82 -7.98
N LEU A 30 9.79 -16.76 -8.85
CA LEU A 30 8.99 -15.55 -9.05
C LEU A 30 8.18 -15.18 -7.81
N GLN A 31 7.80 -16.13 -6.94
CA GLN A 31 7.08 -15.82 -5.71
C GLN A 31 7.94 -15.08 -4.69
N ALA A 32 9.14 -15.56 -4.36
CA ALA A 32 9.96 -14.88 -3.34
C ALA A 32 10.39 -13.49 -3.79
N GLU A 33 10.81 -13.33 -5.04
CA GLU A 33 11.19 -12.03 -5.59
C GLU A 33 9.99 -11.08 -5.72
N SER A 34 8.82 -11.58 -6.14
CA SER A 34 7.61 -10.75 -6.16
C SER A 34 7.15 -10.32 -4.77
N ILE A 35 7.33 -11.16 -3.74
CA ILE A 35 7.07 -10.76 -2.35
C ILE A 35 8.02 -9.61 -1.98
N ARG A 36 9.32 -9.72 -2.27
CA ARG A 36 10.29 -8.64 -1.97
C ARG A 36 9.93 -7.33 -2.67
N SER A 37 9.61 -7.38 -3.96
CA SER A 37 9.28 -6.18 -4.73
C SER A 37 8.00 -5.52 -4.22
N GLN A 38 6.96 -6.31 -3.92
CA GLN A 38 5.72 -5.81 -3.31
C GLN A 38 5.98 -5.19 -1.94
N GLN A 39 6.79 -5.82 -1.08
CA GLN A 39 7.11 -5.26 0.23
C GLN A 39 7.91 -3.95 0.13
N ALA A 40 8.79 -3.81 -0.87
CA ALA A 40 9.52 -2.57 -1.13
C ALA A 40 8.58 -1.44 -1.58
N GLU A 41 7.62 -1.73 -2.47
CA GLU A 41 6.60 -0.76 -2.90
C GLU A 41 5.72 -0.31 -1.72
N ILE A 42 5.23 -1.25 -0.92
CA ILE A 42 4.43 -0.96 0.27
C ILE A 42 5.24 -0.10 1.24
N ARG A 43 6.51 -0.43 1.49
CA ARG A 43 7.38 0.36 2.39
C ARG A 43 7.49 1.81 1.92
N SER A 44 7.80 2.00 0.65
CA SER A 44 7.90 3.34 0.03
C SER A 44 6.59 4.13 0.20
N GLY A 45 5.44 3.50 -0.07
CA GLY A 45 4.14 4.12 0.11
C GLY A 45 3.81 4.49 1.55
N VAL A 46 4.15 3.62 2.51
CA VAL A 46 3.96 3.84 3.95
C VAL A 46 4.84 4.97 4.47
N GLU A 47 6.11 5.02 4.05
CA GLU A 47 7.06 6.07 4.42
C GLU A 47 6.68 7.42 3.81
N ALA A 48 6.31 7.45 2.53
CA ALA A 48 5.86 8.65 1.82
C ALA A 48 4.48 9.15 2.29
N ARG A 49 3.70 8.31 2.99
CA ARG A 49 2.34 8.59 3.46
C ARG A 49 1.38 8.99 2.35
N THR A 50 1.47 8.33 1.21
CA THR A 50 0.65 8.63 0.02
C THR A 50 -0.38 7.54 -0.25
N GLY A 51 -1.36 7.85 -1.10
CA GLY A 51 -2.37 6.88 -1.55
C GLY A 51 -3.13 6.21 -0.41
N ARG A 52 -3.20 4.87 -0.44
CA ARG A 52 -3.87 4.03 0.56
C ARG A 52 -3.21 4.04 1.95
N TYR A 53 -2.00 4.59 2.08
CA TYR A 53 -1.25 4.60 3.33
C TYR A 53 -1.36 5.93 4.10
N LYS A 54 -2.01 6.95 3.52
CA LYS A 54 -2.02 8.33 4.05
C LYS A 54 -2.63 8.43 5.46
N ASP A 55 -3.67 7.64 5.71
CA ASP A 55 -4.50 7.69 6.92
C ASP A 55 -4.08 6.66 7.98
N LEU A 56 -3.09 5.82 7.71
CA LEU A 56 -2.62 4.83 8.67
C LEU A 56 -2.09 5.50 9.94
N SER A 57 -2.57 5.04 11.09
CA SER A 57 -2.06 5.48 12.40
C SER A 57 -0.54 5.26 12.53
N ALA A 58 0.13 6.01 13.42
CA ALA A 58 1.56 5.83 13.65
C ALA A 58 1.88 4.42 14.18
N ASP A 59 1.03 3.88 15.05
CA ASP A 59 1.20 2.52 15.60
C ASP A 59 1.03 1.45 14.52
N THR A 60 0.00 1.58 13.66
CA THR A 60 -0.24 0.66 12.54
C THR A 60 0.95 0.67 11.59
N ARG A 61 1.50 1.85 11.26
CA ARG A 61 2.69 1.97 10.39
C ARG A 61 3.92 1.31 11.00
N SER A 62 4.18 1.54 12.29
CA SER A 62 5.32 0.91 12.98
C SER A 62 5.20 -0.61 13.00
N GLN A 63 4.00 -1.14 13.27
CA GLN A 63 3.74 -2.58 13.27
C GLN A 63 3.88 -3.18 11.87
N LEU A 64 3.37 -2.49 10.85
CA LEU A 64 3.51 -2.90 9.45
C LEU A 64 4.99 -2.99 9.05
N LEU A 65 5.79 -1.96 9.32
CA LEU A 65 7.23 -1.98 9.02
C LEU A 65 7.97 -3.09 9.79
N SER A 66 7.58 -3.37 11.03
CA SER A 66 8.12 -4.49 11.81
C SER A 66 7.79 -5.84 11.16
N LYS A 67 6.54 -6.06 10.75
CA LYS A 67 6.10 -7.30 10.09
C LYS A 67 6.76 -7.49 8.73
N GLN A 68 6.99 -6.40 7.99
CA GLN A 68 7.80 -6.45 6.77
C GLN A 68 9.24 -6.91 7.04
N GLY A 69 9.86 -6.39 8.11
CA GLY A 69 11.20 -6.84 8.52
C GLY A 69 11.25 -8.33 8.81
N GLU A 70 10.21 -8.87 9.47
CA GLU A 70 10.06 -10.30 9.75
C GLU A 70 9.99 -11.13 8.47
N VAL A 71 9.12 -10.76 7.52
CA VAL A 71 9.00 -11.44 6.21
C VAL A 71 10.33 -11.41 5.45
N LEU A 72 10.97 -10.25 5.36
CA LEU A 72 12.22 -10.11 4.60
C LEU A 72 13.37 -10.91 5.21
N ARG A 73 13.41 -11.02 6.54
CA ARG A 73 14.38 -11.84 7.28
C ARG A 73 14.14 -13.34 7.04
N LEU A 74 12.88 -13.79 7.03
CA LEU A 74 12.55 -15.19 6.71
C LEU A 74 12.95 -15.58 5.28
N LEU A 75 12.85 -14.61 4.37
CA LEU A 75 13.28 -14.79 2.98
C LEU A 75 14.80 -14.60 2.80
N GLU A 76 15.56 -14.13 3.77
CA GLU A 76 16.99 -13.83 3.58
C GLU A 76 17.79 -15.07 3.16
N GLY A 77 18.58 -14.94 2.08
CA GLY A 77 19.32 -16.06 1.48
C GLY A 77 18.46 -17.10 0.76
N LYS A 78 17.15 -16.86 0.62
CA LYS A 78 16.19 -17.72 -0.10
C LYS A 78 15.85 -17.11 -1.46
N GLN A 79 15.91 -17.93 -2.50
CA GLN A 79 15.53 -17.51 -3.87
C GLN A 79 14.10 -17.90 -4.19
N THR A 80 13.57 -18.93 -3.53
CA THR A 80 12.22 -19.44 -3.76
C THR A 80 11.46 -19.60 -2.46
N THR A 81 10.13 -19.65 -2.55
CA THR A 81 9.27 -20.04 -1.43
C THR A 81 9.42 -21.52 -1.06
N ASP A 82 9.98 -22.35 -1.94
CA ASP A 82 10.28 -23.77 -1.67
C ASP A 82 11.51 -23.95 -0.78
N ASP A 83 12.40 -22.96 -0.73
CA ASP A 83 13.57 -22.97 0.17
C ASP A 83 13.18 -22.77 1.65
N LEU A 84 11.90 -22.45 1.91
CA LEU A 84 11.32 -22.30 3.24
C LEU A 84 10.76 -23.63 3.74
N ASN A 85 10.94 -23.93 5.02
CA ASN A 85 10.21 -25.03 5.65
C ASN A 85 8.72 -24.67 5.86
N GLU A 86 7.88 -25.66 6.13
CA GLU A 86 6.42 -25.46 6.28
C GLU A 86 6.03 -24.46 7.39
N ALA A 87 6.79 -24.42 8.48
CA ALA A 87 6.58 -23.43 9.54
C ALA A 87 6.89 -22.00 9.05
N GLN A 88 8.00 -21.83 8.33
CA GLN A 88 8.40 -20.54 7.74
C GLN A 88 7.41 -20.08 6.67
N LYS A 89 6.90 -21.00 5.82
CA LYS A 89 5.86 -20.67 4.84
C LYS A 89 4.60 -20.15 5.53
N THR A 90 4.20 -20.80 6.62
CA THR A 90 3.04 -20.38 7.43
C THR A 90 3.27 -19.01 8.07
N GLU A 91 4.47 -18.75 8.61
CA GLU A 91 4.83 -17.47 9.21
C GLU A 91 4.81 -16.33 8.18
N VAL A 92 5.42 -16.55 7.00
CA VAL A 92 5.38 -15.59 5.89
C VAL A 92 3.93 -15.34 5.45
N PHE A 93 3.14 -16.39 5.24
CA PHE A 93 1.74 -16.24 4.83
C PHE A 93 0.93 -15.42 5.83
N ASN A 94 0.99 -15.77 7.12
CA ASN A 94 0.28 -15.05 8.17
C ASN A 94 0.71 -13.58 8.27
N ALA A 95 2.01 -13.30 8.09
CA ALA A 95 2.51 -11.94 8.10
C ALA A 95 2.03 -11.13 6.89
N LEU A 96 1.98 -11.73 5.69
CA LEU A 96 1.47 -11.09 4.48
C LEU A 96 -0.04 -10.79 4.59
N GLU A 97 -0.83 -11.75 5.07
CA GLU A 97 -2.26 -11.56 5.31
C GLU A 97 -2.52 -10.43 6.31
N TRP A 98 -1.72 -10.37 7.39
CA TRP A 98 -1.82 -9.29 8.36
C TRP A 98 -1.48 -7.93 7.75
N ILE A 99 -0.42 -7.86 6.93
CA ILE A 99 -0.01 -6.62 6.25
C ILE A 99 -1.13 -6.13 5.33
N GLU A 100 -1.70 -7.02 4.51
CA GLU A 100 -2.79 -6.66 3.60
C GLU A 100 -4.03 -6.20 4.38
N ALA A 101 -4.40 -6.91 5.45
CA ALA A 101 -5.50 -6.50 6.32
C ALA A 101 -5.25 -5.14 6.97
N ALA A 102 -4.02 -4.86 7.41
CA ALA A 102 -3.66 -3.59 8.03
C ALA A 102 -3.73 -2.41 7.06
N ILE A 103 -3.36 -2.63 5.79
CA ILE A 103 -3.42 -1.62 4.73
C ILE A 103 -4.87 -1.34 4.34
N ASN A 104 -5.69 -2.38 4.25
CA ASN A 104 -7.10 -2.26 3.84
C ASN A 104 -8.02 -1.87 4.99
N ARG A 105 -7.53 -1.89 6.24
CA ARG A 105 -8.33 -1.48 7.39
C ARG A 105 -8.63 0.01 7.29
N THR A 106 -9.91 0.33 7.20
CA THR A 106 -10.40 1.69 7.32
C THR A 106 -10.33 2.08 8.81
N ASP A 107 -9.31 2.85 9.21
CA ASP A 107 -9.21 3.41 10.56
C ASP A 107 -10.46 4.26 10.94
N ASP A 108 -11.26 4.62 9.93
CA ASP A 108 -12.55 5.30 10.02
C ASP A 108 -13.59 4.62 10.90
N GLU A 109 -13.60 3.28 10.97
CA GLU A 109 -14.60 2.52 11.73
C GLU A 109 -14.25 2.40 13.22
N ARG A 110 -13.03 2.80 13.62
CA ARG A 110 -12.59 2.70 15.01
C ARG A 110 -13.45 3.60 15.92
N LEU A 111 -14.08 3.00 16.93
CA LEU A 111 -14.82 3.73 17.96
C LEU A 111 -13.86 4.38 18.97
N VAL A 112 -14.05 5.67 19.20
CA VAL A 112 -13.37 6.46 20.22
C VAL A 112 -14.42 6.94 21.23
N CYS A 113 -14.28 6.48 22.48
CA CYS A 113 -15.14 6.88 23.58
C CYS A 113 -14.41 7.84 24.51
N GLU A 114 -14.96 9.03 24.70
CA GLU A 114 -14.38 10.07 25.55
C GLU A 114 -15.42 10.59 26.54
N ARG A 115 -14.96 10.94 27.76
CA ARG A 115 -15.83 11.62 28.74
C ARG A 115 -15.77 13.13 28.50
N ARG A 116 -16.81 13.69 27.91
CA ARG A 116 -16.93 15.14 27.68
C ARG A 116 -17.88 15.77 28.68
N GLN A 117 -17.63 17.04 28.99
CA GLN A 117 -18.52 17.84 29.82
C GLN A 117 -19.71 18.31 28.98
N ILE A 118 -20.92 18.23 29.53
CA ILE A 118 -22.13 18.73 28.87
C ILE A 118 -22.09 20.26 28.90
N LEU A 119 -22.39 20.91 27.78
CA LEU A 119 -22.44 22.38 27.70
C LEU A 119 -23.48 22.92 28.71
N GLY A 120 -23.08 23.87 29.55
CA GLY A 120 -23.94 24.42 30.61
C GLY A 120 -24.07 23.56 31.87
N SER A 121 -23.31 22.47 32.01
CA SER A 121 -23.28 21.63 33.23
C SER A 121 -21.86 21.25 33.63
N THR A 122 -21.61 20.98 34.90
CA THR A 122 -20.34 20.37 35.37
C THR A 122 -20.33 18.84 35.23
N ARG A 123 -21.48 18.23 34.89
CA ARG A 123 -21.60 16.79 34.69
C ARG A 123 -20.86 16.35 33.41
N ARG A 124 -20.20 15.19 33.49
CA ARG A 124 -19.54 14.52 32.35
C ARG A 124 -20.37 13.37 31.82
N GLU A 125 -20.47 13.26 30.50
CA GLU A 125 -21.10 12.16 29.78
C GLU A 125 -20.06 11.43 28.92
N ARG A 126 -20.25 10.12 28.71
CA ARG A 126 -19.42 9.32 27.82
C ARG A 126 -20.03 9.35 26.42
N VAL A 127 -19.31 9.94 25.47
CA VAL A 127 -19.70 10.01 24.06
C VAL A 127 -18.76 9.11 23.27
N CYS A 128 -19.33 8.20 22.48
CA CYS A 128 -18.58 7.30 21.61
C CYS A 128 -18.89 7.67 20.15
N LYS A 129 -17.85 7.90 19.34
CA LYS A 129 -17.97 8.19 17.90
C LYS A 129 -16.91 7.43 17.12
N THR A 130 -17.18 7.16 15.85
CA THR A 130 -16.14 6.62 14.97
C THR A 130 -15.17 7.72 14.55
N VAL A 131 -13.95 7.35 14.14
CA VAL A 131 -12.98 8.31 13.60
C VAL A 131 -13.53 9.04 12.37
N ALA A 132 -14.29 8.35 11.51
CA ALA A 132 -14.99 8.98 10.39
C ALA A 132 -15.97 10.06 10.85
N GLN A 133 -16.84 9.75 11.82
CA GLN A 133 -17.80 10.71 12.37
C GLN A 133 -17.09 11.93 12.98
N MET A 134 -15.98 11.71 13.70
CA MET A 134 -15.18 12.80 14.26
C MET A 134 -14.56 13.70 13.18
N ARG A 135 -14.10 13.13 12.06
CA ARG A 135 -13.58 13.87 10.91
C ARG A 135 -14.69 14.69 10.24
N GLU A 136 -15.82 14.06 9.96
CA GLU A 136 -16.98 14.70 9.34
C GLU A 136 -17.49 15.88 10.19
N GLU A 137 -17.61 15.71 11.51
CA GLU A 137 -18.02 16.79 12.41
C GLU A 137 -17.04 17.96 12.40
N ARG A 138 -15.73 17.68 12.37
CA ARG A 138 -14.69 18.70 12.28
C ARG A 138 -14.76 19.45 10.94
N ASP A 139 -14.99 18.73 9.85
CA ASP A 139 -15.09 19.31 8.50
C ASP A 139 -16.36 20.15 8.35
N ALA A 140 -17.50 19.64 8.84
CA ALA A 140 -18.75 20.38 8.88
C ALA A 140 -18.63 21.66 9.74
N ALA A 141 -17.94 21.59 10.89
CA ALA A 141 -17.68 22.76 11.73
C ALA A 141 -16.81 23.80 11.00
N ARG A 142 -15.75 23.37 10.30
CA ARG A 142 -14.90 24.25 9.47
C ARG A 142 -15.70 24.93 8.36
N ASN A 143 -16.43 24.16 7.57
CA ASN A 143 -17.25 24.69 6.48
C ASN A 143 -18.28 25.73 6.98
N ARG A 144 -18.89 25.50 8.16
CA ARG A 144 -19.82 26.46 8.77
C ARG A 144 -19.14 27.76 9.20
N MET A 145 -17.87 27.72 9.62
CA MET A 145 -17.10 28.92 9.94
C MET A 145 -16.69 29.66 8.66
N ASP A 146 -16.25 28.94 7.63
CA ASP A 146 -15.82 29.52 6.36
C ASP A 146 -16.98 30.24 5.64
N VAL A 147 -18.18 29.65 5.64
CA VAL A 147 -19.40 30.28 5.08
C VAL A 147 -19.80 31.54 5.85
N ARG A 148 -19.51 31.62 7.15
CA ARG A 148 -19.80 32.81 7.98
C ARG A 148 -18.73 33.89 7.89
N GLY A 149 -17.54 33.59 7.37
CA GLY A 149 -16.47 34.55 7.12
C GLY A 149 -16.75 35.49 5.94
N ALA A 150 -17.69 35.14 5.06
CA ALA A 150 -18.26 36.05 4.09
C ALA A 150 -19.39 36.86 4.74
N CYS A 151 -19.05 37.82 5.59
CA CYS A 151 -20.01 38.84 6.01
C CYS A 151 -20.39 39.70 4.79
N VAL A 152 -21.43 39.29 4.06
CA VAL A 152 -21.97 40.04 2.92
C VAL A 152 -22.74 41.30 3.37
N ASP A 153 -23.07 41.40 4.66
CA ASP A 153 -23.88 42.49 5.25
C ASP A 153 -23.30 43.09 6.54
N CYS A 154 -21.97 43.25 6.64
CA CYS A 154 -21.40 44.17 7.64
C CYS A 154 -21.50 45.60 7.13
N LYS A 155 -22.72 46.14 7.05
CA LYS A 155 -22.94 47.57 6.84
C LYS A 155 -22.53 48.28 8.14
N SER A 156 -21.46 49.06 8.07
CA SER A 156 -21.04 49.97 9.13
C SER A 156 -22.03 51.12 9.18
N ASP A 157 -22.80 51.20 10.27
CA ASP A 157 -23.52 52.41 10.70
C ASP A 157 -22.70 53.13 11.78
#